data_AF-A0A6G9FGI0-F1
#
_entry.id   AF-A0A6G9FGI0-F1
#
_cell.length_a   1.000
_cell.length_b   1.000
_cell.length_c   1.000
_cell.angle_alpha   90.00
_cell.angle_beta   90.00
_cell.angle_gamma   90.00
#
_symmetry.space_group_name_H-M   'P 1'
#
loop_
_entity.id
_entity.type
_entity.pdbx_description
1 polymer ?
#
loop_
_entity_poly.entity_id
_entity_poly.type
_entity_poly.pdbx_seq_one_letter_code
_entity_poly.pdbx_strand_id
1 'polypeptide(L)'
;MAVTLGEEIMLLSLDDESGAAKDRQSAGWAVAGGILLDLVMAGRVSVDDGRVRVTDQAPTGVPLLDGRLEQLTAWAGRRRRPPKVTDWLTKDHSKAVTATIGSLRERGLVAEEQHKVLGLFPVKRYPEADGAAERELRDRLAAVVLEGNDPDDRTAGLVALIHSAKLHRIAFPGVPRKELTARMSRISEGQWAGDSLRKAIRDMQAAMVAVTVMTAAAAAG
;
A
#
# COMPACT_ATOMS: atom_id res chain seq x y z
N MET A 1 -12.71 4.43 -13.41
CA MET A 1 -11.24 4.37 -13.21
C MET A 1 -10.98 3.56 -11.96
N ALA A 2 -10.12 2.55 -12.03
CA ALA A 2 -9.86 1.65 -10.90
C ALA A 2 -9.25 2.40 -9.71
N VAL A 3 -9.56 1.94 -8.50
CA VAL A 3 -8.84 2.34 -7.28
C VAL A 3 -7.40 1.83 -7.40
N THR A 4 -6.40 2.57 -6.93
CA THR A 4 -4.98 2.16 -6.93
C THR A 4 -4.67 1.23 -5.74
N LEU A 5 -3.56 0.49 -5.77
CA LEU A 5 -3.18 -0.40 -4.66
C LEU A 5 -2.92 0.42 -3.40
N GLY A 6 -2.31 1.61 -3.54
CA GLY A 6 -2.12 2.54 -2.43
C GLY A 6 -3.44 2.96 -1.79
N GLU A 7 -4.44 3.30 -2.61
CA GLU A 7 -5.79 3.64 -2.15
C GLU A 7 -6.52 2.45 -1.54
N GLU A 8 -6.42 1.24 -2.10
CA GLU A 8 -7.02 0.01 -1.55
C GLU A 8 -6.47 -0.30 -0.15
N ILE A 9 -5.14 -0.20 0.03
CA ILE A 9 -4.51 -0.36 1.34
C ILE A 9 -4.97 0.73 2.31
N MET A 10 -5.12 1.96 1.82
CA MET A 10 -5.58 3.07 2.65
C MET A 10 -7.02 2.88 3.10
N LEU A 11 -7.92 2.46 2.21
CA LEU A 11 -9.32 2.14 2.52
C LEU A 11 -9.41 1.10 3.63
N LEU A 12 -8.72 -0.05 3.47
CA LEU A 12 -8.67 -1.08 4.52
C LEU A 12 -8.15 -0.53 5.85
N SER A 13 -7.20 0.40 5.81
CA SER A 13 -6.51 0.92 7.00
C SER A 13 -7.28 2.03 7.71
N LEU A 14 -8.24 2.68 7.06
CA LEU A 14 -9.13 3.66 7.69
C LEU A 14 -10.01 2.94 8.71
N ASP A 15 -10.16 3.54 9.87
CA ASP A 15 -11.07 3.02 10.89
C ASP A 15 -12.48 3.58 10.65
N ASP A 16 -13.46 2.69 10.49
CA ASP A 16 -14.85 3.06 10.20
C ASP A 16 -15.50 3.97 11.27
N GLU A 17 -15.08 3.85 12.54
CA GLU A 17 -15.63 4.66 13.63
C GLU A 17 -14.87 5.97 13.86
N SER A 18 -13.55 5.97 13.69
CA SER A 18 -12.67 7.09 14.07
C SER A 18 -11.99 7.80 12.91
N GLY A 19 -12.08 7.28 11.69
CA GLY A 19 -11.38 7.76 10.50
C GLY A 19 -9.86 7.81 10.63
N ALA A 20 -9.29 7.22 11.69
CA ALA A 20 -7.86 7.21 11.96
C ALA A 20 -7.25 5.92 11.44
N ALA A 21 -6.12 6.01 10.73
CA ALA A 21 -5.44 4.81 10.27
C ALA A 21 -5.00 3.90 11.44
N LYS A 22 -5.45 2.65 11.47
CA LYS A 22 -4.93 1.61 12.39
C LYS A 22 -3.50 1.25 11.98
N ASP A 23 -2.59 1.12 12.94
CA ASP A 23 -1.16 0.82 12.68
C ASP A 23 -0.52 1.80 11.65
N ARG A 24 -0.64 3.11 11.94
CA ARG A 24 -0.32 4.23 11.02
C ARG A 24 1.02 4.10 10.28
N GLN A 25 2.05 3.57 10.93
CA GLN A 25 3.37 3.45 10.31
C GLN A 25 3.43 2.28 9.33
N SER A 26 2.98 1.09 9.73
CA SER A 26 2.95 -0.09 8.87
C SER A 26 2.01 0.12 7.67
N ALA A 27 0.85 0.72 7.91
CA ALA A 27 -0.08 1.15 6.87
C ALA A 27 0.57 2.17 5.93
N GLY A 28 1.31 3.15 6.46
CA GLY A 28 1.98 4.15 5.63
C GLY A 28 3.03 3.57 4.69
N TRP A 29 3.85 2.61 5.14
CA TRP A 29 4.77 1.92 4.24
C TRP A 29 4.04 1.06 3.22
N ALA A 30 2.94 0.40 3.62
CA ALA A 30 2.16 -0.41 2.71
C ALA A 30 1.50 0.45 1.63
N VAL A 31 0.97 1.63 1.97
CA VAL A 31 0.45 2.62 1.00
C VAL A 31 1.55 3.07 0.03
N ALA A 32 2.73 3.45 0.54
CA ALA A 32 3.86 3.83 -0.32
C ALA A 32 4.33 2.66 -1.22
N GLY A 33 4.29 1.43 -0.69
CA GLY A 33 4.56 0.21 -1.44
C GLY A 33 3.51 -0.05 -2.52
N GLY A 34 2.22 0.14 -2.22
CA GLY A 34 1.12 0.02 -3.17
C GLY A 34 1.30 0.96 -4.36
N ILE A 35 1.53 2.25 -4.08
CA ILE A 35 1.81 3.26 -5.11
C ILE A 35 3.03 2.85 -5.96
N LEU A 36 4.11 2.40 -5.33
CA LEU A 36 5.30 1.98 -6.06
C LEU A 36 5.01 0.77 -6.95
N LEU A 37 4.18 -0.16 -6.50
CA LEU A 37 3.79 -1.35 -7.27
C LEU A 37 2.88 -0.96 -8.44
N ASP A 38 1.93 -0.05 -8.25
CA ASP A 38 1.13 0.49 -9.36
C ASP A 38 2.03 1.14 -10.42
N LEU A 39 3.07 1.90 -10.00
CA LEU A 39 4.04 2.49 -10.94
C LEU A 39 4.89 1.45 -11.67
N VAL A 40 5.20 0.32 -11.02
CA VAL A 40 5.88 -0.82 -11.67
C VAL A 40 4.96 -1.49 -12.69
N MET A 41 3.71 -1.75 -12.33
CA MET A 41 2.71 -2.34 -13.22
C MET A 41 2.41 -1.43 -14.42
N ALA A 42 2.46 -0.10 -14.23
CA ALA A 42 2.37 0.89 -15.30
C ALA A 42 3.67 1.06 -16.11
N GLY A 43 4.74 0.34 -15.80
CA GLY A 43 6.02 0.42 -16.52
C GLY A 43 6.77 1.75 -16.36
N ARG A 44 6.39 2.58 -15.39
CA ARG A 44 7.06 3.86 -15.09
C ARG A 44 8.30 3.69 -14.23
N VAL A 45 8.33 2.61 -13.46
CA VAL A 45 9.39 2.28 -12.52
C VAL A 45 9.75 0.81 -12.65
N SER A 46 11.02 0.48 -12.43
CA SER A 46 11.47 -0.89 -12.21
C SER A 46 12.05 -1.03 -10.81
N VAL A 47 11.82 -2.18 -10.18
CA VAL A 47 12.50 -2.58 -8.95
C VAL A 47 13.39 -3.79 -9.24
N ASP A 48 14.68 -3.65 -8.96
CA ASP A 48 15.68 -4.69 -9.16
C ASP A 48 16.72 -4.66 -8.03
N ASP A 49 16.94 -5.80 -7.38
CA ASP A 49 17.92 -5.97 -6.30
C ASP A 49 17.65 -5.02 -5.14
N GLY A 50 16.35 -4.89 -4.79
CA GLY A 50 15.87 -3.99 -3.75
C GLY A 50 16.09 -2.50 -4.07
N ARG A 51 16.38 -2.13 -5.32
CA ARG A 51 16.59 -0.75 -5.77
C ARG A 51 15.56 -0.33 -6.78
N VAL A 52 15.19 0.95 -6.68
CA VAL A 52 14.19 1.56 -7.54
C VAL A 52 14.84 2.40 -8.63
N ARG A 53 14.36 2.27 -9.87
CA ARG A 53 14.81 3.04 -11.02
C ARG A 53 13.60 3.55 -11.80
N VAL A 54 13.58 4.84 -12.10
CA VAL A 54 12.55 5.43 -12.98
C VAL A 54 12.88 5.05 -14.41
N THR A 55 11.96 4.36 -15.09
CA THR A 55 12.12 3.87 -16.47
C THR A 55 11.43 4.77 -17.48
N ASP A 56 10.29 5.34 -17.11
CA ASP A 56 9.52 6.26 -17.95
C ASP A 56 8.86 7.33 -17.06
N GLN A 57 8.98 8.59 -17.45
CA GLN A 57 8.39 9.74 -16.74
C GLN A 57 7.05 10.18 -17.35
N ALA A 58 6.58 9.53 -18.41
CA ALA A 58 5.27 9.80 -18.98
C ALA A 58 4.17 9.62 -17.93
N PRO A 59 3.13 10.47 -17.93
CA PRO A 59 2.03 10.34 -16.99
C PRO A 59 1.34 8.98 -17.15
N THR A 60 0.87 8.45 -16.04
CA THR A 60 -0.02 7.28 -15.95
C THR A 60 -1.48 7.65 -16.22
N GLY A 61 -1.82 8.94 -16.13
CA GLY A 61 -3.20 9.42 -16.18
C GLY A 61 -3.93 9.34 -14.84
N VAL A 62 -3.25 8.89 -13.78
CA VAL A 62 -3.74 8.86 -12.40
C VAL A 62 -2.98 9.92 -11.60
N PRO A 63 -3.63 11.03 -11.19
CA PRO A 63 -2.94 12.15 -10.52
C PRO A 63 -2.13 11.76 -9.29
N LEU A 64 -2.64 10.81 -8.48
CA LEU A 64 -1.92 10.26 -7.34
C LEU A 64 -0.57 9.66 -7.74
N LEU A 65 -0.57 8.79 -8.76
CA LEU A 65 0.64 8.11 -9.23
C LEU A 65 1.59 9.10 -9.90
N ASP A 66 1.07 10.02 -10.71
CA ASP A 66 1.86 11.01 -11.44
C ASP A 66 2.59 11.96 -10.47
N GLY A 67 1.88 12.45 -9.46
CA GLY A 67 2.46 13.28 -8.41
C GLY A 67 3.47 12.52 -7.54
N ARG A 68 3.45 11.19 -7.49
CA ARG A 68 4.48 10.39 -6.78
C ARG A 68 5.65 10.02 -7.67
N LEU A 69 5.41 9.73 -8.94
CA LEU A 69 6.44 9.52 -9.95
C LEU A 69 7.34 10.75 -10.07
N GLU A 70 6.78 11.97 -10.09
CA GLU A 70 7.55 13.22 -10.12
C GLU A 70 8.48 13.34 -8.90
N GLN A 71 7.95 13.10 -7.69
CA GLN A 71 8.75 13.19 -6.46
C GLN A 71 9.85 12.13 -6.41
N LEU A 72 9.55 10.90 -6.82
CA LEU A 72 10.51 9.82 -6.92
C LEU A 72 11.62 10.17 -7.91
N THR A 73 11.25 10.71 -9.08
CA THR A 73 12.19 11.14 -10.12
C THR A 73 13.13 12.23 -9.60
N ALA A 74 12.58 13.30 -9.03
CA ALA A 74 13.37 14.42 -8.50
C ALA A 74 14.30 13.97 -7.36
N TRP A 75 13.85 13.04 -6.52
CA TRP A 75 14.63 12.53 -5.41
C TRP A 75 15.71 11.54 -5.84
N ALA A 76 15.39 10.59 -6.74
CA ALA A 76 16.32 9.60 -7.25
C ALA A 76 17.38 10.24 -8.14
N GLY A 77 17.02 11.24 -8.96
CA GLY A 77 17.94 11.94 -9.86
C GLY A 77 19.08 12.69 -9.18
N ARG A 78 18.97 12.99 -7.88
CA ARG A 78 20.03 13.62 -7.08
C ARG A 78 21.09 12.63 -6.59
N ARG A 79 20.94 11.33 -6.87
CA ARG A 79 21.80 10.26 -6.34
C ARG A 79 22.72 9.70 -7.41
N ARG A 80 23.93 9.33 -6.99
CA ARG A 80 24.93 8.69 -7.85
C ARG A 80 24.58 7.25 -8.24
N ARG A 81 23.70 6.59 -7.48
CA ARG A 81 23.25 5.21 -7.69
C ARG A 81 21.75 5.11 -7.47
N PRO A 82 21.05 4.15 -8.11
CA PRO A 82 19.65 3.88 -7.86
C PRO A 82 19.39 3.70 -6.35
N PRO A 83 18.49 4.48 -5.75
CA PRO A 83 18.19 4.38 -4.33
C PRO A 83 17.61 3.01 -3.97
N LYS A 84 17.76 2.61 -2.71
CA LYS A 84 17.06 1.43 -2.20
C LYS A 84 15.57 1.73 -2.09
N VAL A 85 14.74 0.70 -2.30
CA VAL A 85 13.29 0.77 -2.05
C VAL A 85 13.02 1.14 -0.59
N THR A 86 13.78 0.57 0.36
CA THR A 86 13.68 0.90 1.79
C THR A 86 13.84 2.40 2.08
N ASP A 87 14.76 3.06 1.37
CA ASP A 87 15.03 4.50 1.56
C ASP A 87 13.84 5.33 1.04
N TRP A 88 13.24 4.90 -0.06
CA TRP A 88 12.05 5.54 -0.62
C TRP A 88 10.84 5.35 0.30
N LEU A 89 10.55 4.12 0.72
CA LEU A 89 9.42 3.82 1.61
C LEU A 89 9.54 4.59 2.93
N THR A 90 10.72 4.60 3.54
CA THR A 90 10.98 5.37 4.77
C THR A 90 10.75 6.85 4.55
N LYS A 91 11.15 7.40 3.40
CA LYS A 91 10.96 8.82 3.08
C LYS A 91 9.52 9.19 2.78
N ASP A 92 8.82 8.37 2.00
CA ASP A 92 7.56 8.77 1.37
C ASP A 92 6.33 8.37 2.18
N HIS A 93 6.41 7.38 3.09
CA HIS A 93 5.24 6.82 3.79
C HIS A 93 4.22 7.85 4.31
N SER A 94 4.65 8.89 5.04
CA SER A 94 3.71 9.89 5.56
C SER A 94 3.09 10.74 4.45
N LYS A 95 3.87 11.06 3.40
CA LYS A 95 3.40 11.84 2.25
C LYS A 95 2.50 11.02 1.34
N ALA A 96 2.79 9.73 1.19
CA ALA A 96 1.99 8.77 0.46
C ALA A 96 0.60 8.66 1.09
N VAL A 97 0.50 8.55 2.43
CA VAL A 97 -0.78 8.56 3.15
C VAL A 97 -1.56 9.84 2.87
N THR A 98 -0.94 11.00 3.07
CA THR A 98 -1.62 12.29 2.83
C THR A 98 -2.11 12.44 1.39
N ALA A 99 -1.27 12.09 0.40
CA ALA A 99 -1.63 12.16 -1.01
C ALA A 99 -2.75 11.19 -1.36
N THR A 100 -2.72 9.98 -0.80
CA THR A 100 -3.75 8.95 -1.03
C THR A 100 -5.09 9.35 -0.45
N ILE A 101 -5.12 9.90 0.77
CA ILE A 101 -6.34 10.46 1.37
C ILE A 101 -6.88 11.61 0.48
N GLY A 102 -6.01 12.50 0.00
CA GLY A 102 -6.41 13.55 -0.94
C GLY A 102 -7.06 12.99 -2.21
N SER A 103 -6.45 11.99 -2.83
CA SER A 103 -6.97 11.30 -4.02
C SER A 103 -8.34 10.66 -3.76
N LEU A 104 -8.48 9.91 -2.66
CA LEU A 104 -9.75 9.29 -2.27
C LEU A 104 -10.87 10.33 -2.10
N ARG A 105 -10.54 11.50 -1.53
CA ARG A 105 -11.49 12.61 -1.35
C ARG A 105 -11.89 13.26 -2.66
N GLU A 106 -10.92 13.59 -3.51
CA GLU A 106 -11.18 14.21 -4.82
C GLU A 106 -12.04 13.31 -5.70
N ARG A 107 -11.93 11.99 -5.50
CA ARG A 107 -12.74 10.96 -6.17
C ARG A 107 -14.06 10.66 -5.47
N GLY A 108 -14.36 11.29 -4.35
CA GLY A 108 -15.60 11.09 -3.58
C GLY A 108 -15.71 9.73 -2.89
N LEU A 109 -14.60 8.98 -2.77
CA LEU A 109 -14.58 7.68 -2.08
C LEU A 109 -14.56 7.82 -0.57
N VAL A 110 -14.04 8.93 -0.05
CA VAL A 110 -14.09 9.26 1.38
C VAL A 110 -14.57 10.70 1.60
N ALA A 111 -15.35 10.93 2.65
CA ALA A 111 -15.76 12.27 3.08
C ALA A 111 -14.74 12.86 4.07
N GLU A 112 -14.60 14.19 4.19
CA GLU A 112 -13.86 14.78 5.32
C GLU A 112 -14.85 15.19 6.41
N GLU A 113 -14.75 14.53 7.57
CA GLU A 113 -15.50 14.91 8.76
C GLU A 113 -14.56 15.51 9.81
N GLN A 114 -14.98 16.63 10.42
CA GLN A 114 -14.29 17.19 11.58
C GLN A 114 -14.96 16.68 12.85
N HIS A 115 -14.25 15.84 13.59
CA HIS A 115 -14.68 15.39 14.92
C HIS A 115 -13.94 16.15 16.01
N LYS A 116 -14.53 16.35 17.20
CA LYS A 116 -13.83 16.94 18.35
C LYS A 116 -13.52 15.86 19.38
N VAL A 117 -12.25 15.61 19.68
CA VAL A 117 -11.85 14.76 20.80
C VAL A 117 -11.92 15.58 22.08
N LEU A 118 -12.66 15.10 23.09
CA LEU A 118 -12.94 15.79 24.36
C LEU A 118 -13.55 17.20 24.21
N GLY A 119 -14.21 17.49 23.08
CA GLY A 119 -14.83 18.79 22.80
C GLY A 119 -13.86 19.93 22.45
N LEU A 120 -12.54 19.71 22.50
CA LEU A 120 -11.53 20.76 22.42
C LEU A 120 -10.57 20.60 21.23
N PHE A 121 -10.26 19.38 20.79
CA PHE A 121 -9.28 19.14 19.74
C PHE A 121 -9.96 18.62 18.46
N PRO A 122 -10.03 19.41 17.38
CA PRO A 122 -10.54 18.93 16.10
C PRO A 122 -9.60 17.86 15.52
N VAL A 123 -10.15 16.70 15.20
CA VAL A 123 -9.50 15.58 14.52
C VAL A 123 -10.23 15.33 13.22
N LYS A 124 -9.48 15.24 12.12
CA LYS A 124 -10.03 14.91 10.80
C LYS A 124 -10.27 13.41 10.70
N ARG A 125 -11.47 13.03 10.25
CA ARG A 125 -11.87 11.67 9.93
C ARG A 125 -12.18 11.57 8.45
N TYR A 126 -11.95 10.38 7.89
CA TYR A 126 -12.22 10.10 6.49
C TYR A 126 -13.05 8.82 6.33
N PRO A 127 -14.34 8.83 6.72
CA PRO A 127 -15.21 7.69 6.48
C PRO A 127 -15.41 7.46 4.98
N GLU A 128 -15.52 6.19 4.57
CA GLU A 128 -15.88 5.86 3.20
C GLU A 128 -17.29 6.36 2.87
N ALA A 129 -17.49 6.89 1.67
CA ALA A 129 -18.73 7.57 1.30
C ALA A 129 -19.95 6.62 1.22
N ASP A 130 -19.79 5.43 0.64
CA ASP A 130 -20.86 4.42 0.51
C ASP A 130 -20.43 2.99 0.90
N GLY A 131 -19.16 2.80 1.27
CA GLY A 131 -18.61 1.50 1.66
C GLY A 131 -18.38 0.52 0.51
N ALA A 132 -18.68 0.90 -0.75
CA ALA A 132 -18.73 -0.05 -1.85
C ALA A 132 -17.34 -0.51 -2.30
N ALA A 133 -16.37 0.41 -2.34
CA ALA A 133 -15.02 0.10 -2.78
C ALA A 133 -14.30 -0.80 -1.75
N GLU A 134 -14.50 -0.55 -0.45
CA GLU A 134 -13.96 -1.44 0.57
C GLU A 134 -14.65 -2.82 0.56
N ARG A 135 -15.97 -2.89 0.41
CA ARG A 135 -16.68 -4.19 0.31
C ARG A 135 -16.18 -5.01 -0.86
N GLU A 136 -16.12 -4.42 -2.06
CA GLU A 136 -15.59 -5.10 -3.26
C GLU A 136 -14.15 -5.59 -3.04
N LEU A 137 -13.33 -4.75 -2.41
CA LEU A 137 -11.95 -5.11 -2.07
C LEU A 137 -11.87 -6.28 -1.08
N ARG A 138 -12.68 -6.26 -0.01
CA ARG A 138 -12.72 -7.34 0.98
C ARG A 138 -13.21 -8.65 0.38
N ASP A 139 -14.25 -8.60 -0.46
CA ASP A 139 -14.78 -9.77 -1.15
C ASP A 139 -13.72 -10.37 -2.08
N ARG A 140 -13.01 -9.53 -2.86
CA ARG A 140 -11.91 -9.98 -3.72
C ARG A 140 -10.76 -10.61 -2.92
N LEU A 141 -10.41 -10.04 -1.77
CA LEU A 141 -9.38 -10.59 -0.88
C LEU A 141 -9.84 -11.92 -0.24
N ALA A 142 -11.09 -12.02 0.18
CA ALA A 142 -11.68 -13.23 0.75
C ALA A 142 -11.70 -14.37 -0.27
N ALA A 143 -12.12 -14.09 -1.50
CA ALA A 143 -12.15 -15.06 -2.59
C ALA A 143 -10.79 -15.74 -2.80
N VAL A 144 -9.68 -15.00 -2.76
CA VAL A 144 -8.35 -15.58 -3.02
C VAL A 144 -7.68 -16.16 -1.77
N VAL A 145 -7.89 -15.56 -0.59
CA VAL A 145 -7.21 -15.96 0.65
C VAL A 145 -8.00 -17.00 1.45
N LEU A 146 -9.33 -16.91 1.47
CA LEU A 146 -10.20 -17.78 2.27
C LEU A 146 -10.82 -18.88 1.42
N GLU A 147 -11.26 -18.56 0.19
CA GLU A 147 -11.96 -19.53 -0.68
C GLU A 147 -11.01 -20.27 -1.63
N GLY A 148 -9.78 -19.77 -1.78
CA GLY A 148 -8.72 -20.46 -2.52
C GLY A 148 -8.73 -20.19 -4.03
N ASN A 149 -9.48 -19.19 -4.51
CA ASN A 149 -9.44 -18.77 -5.91
C ASN A 149 -8.06 -18.26 -6.31
N ASP A 150 -7.73 -18.40 -7.59
CA ASP A 150 -6.47 -17.91 -8.13
C ASP A 150 -6.50 -16.37 -8.28
N PRO A 151 -5.51 -15.66 -7.74
CA PRO A 151 -5.45 -14.21 -7.84
C PRO A 151 -4.90 -13.76 -9.20
N ASP A 152 -5.36 -12.61 -9.66
CA ASP A 152 -4.67 -11.85 -10.71
C ASP A 152 -3.42 -11.13 -10.15
N ASP A 153 -2.62 -10.55 -11.06
CA ASP A 153 -1.36 -9.89 -10.70
C ASP A 153 -1.53 -8.77 -9.67
N ARG A 154 -2.60 -8.01 -9.82
CA ARG A 154 -2.92 -6.89 -8.94
C ARG A 154 -3.25 -7.38 -7.54
N THR A 155 -4.14 -8.36 -7.43
CA THR A 155 -4.63 -8.90 -6.17
C THR A 155 -3.53 -9.65 -5.44
N ALA A 156 -2.71 -10.41 -6.15
CA ALA A 156 -1.61 -11.11 -5.53
C ALA A 156 -0.51 -10.15 -5.04
N GLY A 157 -0.24 -9.07 -5.79
CA GLY A 157 0.62 -7.98 -5.34
C GLY A 157 0.10 -7.28 -4.08
N LEU A 158 -1.20 -7.03 -4.02
CA LEU A 158 -1.86 -6.49 -2.83
C LEU A 158 -1.72 -7.43 -1.62
N VAL A 159 -2.02 -8.72 -1.79
CA VAL A 159 -1.87 -9.74 -0.75
C VAL A 159 -0.43 -9.81 -0.25
N ALA A 160 0.55 -9.75 -1.16
CA ALA A 160 1.96 -9.74 -0.82
C ALA A 160 2.36 -8.53 0.03
N LEU A 161 1.88 -7.33 -0.30
CA LEU A 161 2.12 -6.11 0.47
C LEU A 161 1.46 -6.17 1.86
N ILE A 162 0.18 -6.56 1.94
CA ILE A 162 -0.55 -6.72 3.21
C ILE A 162 0.17 -7.73 4.12
N HIS A 163 0.58 -8.87 3.55
CA HIS A 163 1.28 -9.92 4.29
C HIS A 163 2.61 -9.40 4.88
N SER A 164 3.40 -8.72 4.04
CA SER A 164 4.74 -8.23 4.41
C SER A 164 4.67 -7.10 5.44
N ALA A 165 3.65 -6.25 5.35
CA ALA A 165 3.36 -5.18 6.29
C ALA A 165 2.69 -5.66 7.59
N LYS A 166 2.39 -6.96 7.73
CA LYS A 166 1.68 -7.56 8.88
C LYS A 166 0.27 -7.00 9.12
N LEU A 167 -0.41 -6.53 8.07
CA LEU A 167 -1.73 -5.91 8.14
C LEU A 167 -2.89 -6.94 8.11
N HIS A 168 -2.63 -8.20 8.50
CA HIS A 168 -3.60 -9.30 8.43
C HIS A 168 -4.92 -8.98 9.13
N ARG A 169 -4.86 -8.38 10.33
CA ARG A 169 -6.04 -8.05 11.14
C ARG A 169 -6.91 -6.95 10.52
N ILE A 170 -6.29 -6.08 9.72
CA ILE A 170 -6.96 -4.98 9.03
C ILE A 170 -7.68 -5.54 7.79
N ALA A 171 -6.98 -6.35 7.00
CA ALA A 171 -7.53 -6.96 5.79
C ALA A 171 -8.61 -8.02 6.08
N PHE A 172 -8.44 -8.81 7.13
CA PHE A 172 -9.31 -9.94 7.49
C PHE A 172 -9.72 -9.86 8.97
N PRO A 173 -10.63 -8.93 9.34
CA PRO A 173 -11.11 -8.80 10.70
C PRO A 173 -11.79 -10.09 11.15
N GLY A 174 -11.52 -10.52 12.39
CA GLY A 174 -12.08 -11.74 12.97
C GLY A 174 -11.41 -13.05 12.53
N VAL A 175 -10.54 -13.05 11.52
CA VAL A 175 -9.83 -14.27 11.10
C VAL A 175 -8.46 -14.38 11.77
N PRO A 176 -8.13 -15.51 12.43
CA PRO A 176 -6.82 -15.70 13.04
C PRO A 176 -5.68 -15.64 12.02
N ARG A 177 -4.66 -14.83 12.28
CA ARG A 177 -3.48 -14.67 11.39
C ARG A 177 -2.86 -16.00 10.96
N LYS A 178 -2.83 -17.00 11.86
CA LYS A 178 -2.27 -18.33 11.58
C LYS A 178 -2.98 -19.04 10.41
N GLU A 179 -4.28 -18.81 10.23
CA GLU A 179 -5.09 -19.40 9.15
C GLU A 179 -4.82 -18.70 7.82
N LEU A 180 -4.52 -17.40 7.85
CA LEU A 180 -4.22 -16.60 6.66
C LEU A 180 -2.78 -16.81 6.15
N THR A 181 -1.84 -17.05 7.09
CA THR A 181 -0.39 -16.97 6.83
C THR A 181 0.04 -17.89 5.69
N ALA A 182 -0.38 -19.16 5.71
CA ALA A 182 0.04 -20.13 4.71
C ALA A 182 -0.49 -19.82 3.30
N ARG A 183 -1.75 -19.35 3.18
CA ARG A 183 -2.31 -19.00 1.87
C ARG A 183 -1.71 -17.70 1.34
N MET A 184 -1.58 -16.67 2.17
CA MET A 184 -1.00 -15.40 1.75
C MET A 184 0.49 -15.51 1.36
N SER A 185 1.28 -16.34 2.07
CA SER A 185 2.68 -16.60 1.69
C SER A 185 2.75 -17.32 0.34
N ARG A 186 1.96 -18.40 0.14
CA ARG A 186 1.87 -19.08 -1.17
C ARG A 186 1.46 -18.15 -2.30
N ILE A 187 0.47 -17.28 -2.06
CA ILE A 187 0.09 -16.25 -3.04
C ILE A 187 1.29 -15.36 -3.29
N SER A 188 1.96 -14.83 -2.27
CA SER A 188 3.08 -13.92 -2.49
C SER A 188 4.31 -14.55 -3.19
N GLU A 189 4.49 -15.86 -3.08
CA GLU A 189 5.61 -16.60 -3.67
C GLU A 189 5.27 -17.22 -5.04
N GLY A 190 3.99 -17.30 -5.39
CA GLY A 190 3.46 -18.06 -6.52
C GLY A 190 3.78 -17.51 -7.92
N GLN A 191 3.38 -18.26 -8.96
CA GLN A 191 3.71 -18.03 -10.38
C GLN A 191 2.75 -17.12 -11.18
N TRP A 192 1.88 -16.34 -10.53
CA TRP A 192 0.82 -15.55 -11.17
C TRP A 192 1.32 -14.41 -12.09
N ALA A 193 2.36 -13.66 -11.69
CA ALA A 193 2.91 -12.55 -12.51
C ALA A 193 4.00 -12.94 -13.51
N GLY A 194 4.24 -12.12 -14.54
CA GLY A 194 5.46 -12.23 -15.36
C GLY A 194 6.74 -12.07 -14.52
N ASP A 195 7.86 -12.67 -14.95
CA ASP A 195 9.08 -12.80 -14.13
C ASP A 195 9.63 -11.47 -13.58
N SER A 196 9.57 -10.40 -14.38
CA SER A 196 9.99 -9.06 -13.96
C SER A 196 9.11 -8.49 -12.86
N LEU A 197 7.79 -8.61 -13.00
CA LEU A 197 6.83 -8.11 -12.00
C LEU A 197 6.91 -8.94 -10.72
N ARG A 198 7.04 -10.28 -10.84
CA ARG A 198 7.27 -11.17 -9.71
C ARG A 198 8.53 -10.78 -8.92
N LYS A 199 9.63 -10.49 -9.63
CA LYS A 199 10.87 -10.05 -8.99
C LYS A 199 10.69 -8.72 -8.27
N ALA A 200 10.04 -7.75 -8.90
CA ALA A 200 9.75 -6.47 -8.27
C ALA A 200 8.92 -6.64 -6.99
N ILE A 201 7.88 -7.48 -7.02
CA ILE A 201 7.03 -7.75 -5.87
C ILE A 201 7.85 -8.37 -4.72
N ARG A 202 8.67 -9.39 -5.00
CA ARG A 202 9.57 -9.97 -3.97
C ARG A 202 10.53 -8.95 -3.37
N ASP A 203 11.18 -8.14 -4.21
CA ASP A 203 12.12 -7.12 -3.76
C ASP A 203 11.41 -6.05 -2.90
N MET A 204 10.16 -5.72 -3.24
CA MET A 204 9.31 -4.83 -2.44
C MET A 204 8.87 -5.47 -1.12
N GLN A 205 8.49 -6.74 -1.12
CA GLN A 205 8.17 -7.48 0.10
C GLN A 205 9.36 -7.51 1.06
N ALA A 206 10.56 -7.82 0.54
CA ALA A 206 11.78 -7.82 1.32
C ALA A 206 12.07 -6.43 1.93
N ALA A 207 11.90 -5.36 1.14
CA ALA A 207 12.03 -3.99 1.61
C ALA A 207 10.99 -3.65 2.70
N MET A 208 9.74 -4.06 2.52
CA MET A 208 8.67 -3.87 3.49
C MET A 208 8.99 -4.56 4.82
N VAL A 209 9.36 -5.84 4.78
CA VAL A 209 9.76 -6.59 5.98
C VAL A 209 10.94 -5.91 6.68
N ALA A 210 11.95 -5.47 5.93
CA ALA A 210 13.11 -4.79 6.49
C ALA A 210 12.73 -3.49 7.22
N VAL A 211 11.87 -2.66 6.62
CA VAL A 211 11.44 -1.40 7.25
C VAL A 211 10.60 -1.67 8.50
N THR A 212 9.68 -2.63 8.48
CA THR A 212 8.88 -3.01 9.65
C THR A 212 9.71 -3.56 10.81
N VAL A 213 10.81 -4.28 10.53
CA VAL A 213 11.71 -4.80 11.57
C VAL A 213 12.56 -3.69 12.18
N MET A 214 13.11 -2.78 11.36
CA MET A 214 13.96 -1.69 11.84
C MET A 214 13.25 -0.79 12.86
N THR A 215 11.97 -0.51 12.65
CA THR A 215 11.20 0.35 13.57
C THR A 215 10.77 -0.36 14.85
N ALA A 216 10.51 -1.66 14.80
CA ALA A 216 10.25 -2.44 16.00
C ALA A 216 11.47 -2.47 16.93
N ALA A 217 12.68 -2.58 16.36
CA ALA A 217 13.92 -2.53 17.12
C ALA A 217 14.18 -1.14 17.71
N ALA A 218 13.91 -0.07 16.96
CA ALA A 218 14.09 1.31 17.43
C ALA A 218 13.08 1.74 18.51
N ALA A 219 11.93 1.08 18.63
CA ALA A 219 10.94 1.35 19.68
C ALA A 219 11.20 0.55 20.98
N ALA A 220 12.09 -0.44 20.95
CA ALA A 220 12.40 -1.33 22.06
C ALA A 220 13.73 -1.02 22.77
N GLY A 221 14.49 -0.03 22.29
CA GLY A 221 15.73 0.47 22.89
C GLY A 221 15.60 1.94 23.24
#